data_AF-A0A5C7N4S6-F1
#
_entry.id   AF-A0A5C7N4S6-F1
#
_cell.length_a   1.000
_cell.length_b   1.000
_cell.length_c   1.000
_cell.angle_alpha   90.00
_cell.angle_beta   90.00
_cell.angle_gamma   90.00
#
_symmetry.space_group_name_H-M   'P 1'
#
loop_
_entity.id
_entity.type
_entity.pdbx_description
1 polymer ?
#
loop_
_entity_poly.entity_id
_entity_poly.type
_entity_poly.pdbx_seq_one_letter_code
_entity_poly.pdbx_strand_id
1 'polypeptide(L)'
;VTAMTRTVTLAGMGVAFGALFPRFGEENVARIQTSAGGVLFMVTGLLYVGVTLALEAVLMRMHYFSAVVGRSLWSGPVVAGVVGALALVNLLAFFLPLAAGHRRLARADV
;
A
#
# COMPACT_ATOMS: atom_id res chain seq x y z
N VAL A 1 2.20 13.54 -6.98
CA VAL A 1 3.01 12.32 -7.25
C VAL A 1 2.67 11.19 -6.30
N THR A 2 2.79 11.36 -4.98
CA THR A 2 2.58 10.26 -4.01
C THR A 2 1.17 9.64 -4.07
N ALA A 3 0.12 10.46 -4.23
CA ALA A 3 -1.26 9.97 -4.38
C ALA A 3 -1.42 9.02 -5.59
N MET A 4 -0.80 9.35 -6.73
CA MET A 4 -0.85 8.49 -7.92
C MET A 4 -0.09 7.18 -7.71
N THR A 5 1.05 7.23 -7.03
CA THR A 5 1.77 6.00 -6.64
C THR A 5 0.90 5.12 -5.76
N ARG A 6 0.21 5.70 -4.77
CA ARG A 6 -0.67 4.94 -3.86
C ARG A 6 -1.82 4.26 -4.59
N THR A 7 -2.46 4.92 -5.54
CA THR A 7 -3.55 4.31 -6.32
C THR A 7 -3.07 3.14 -7.16
N VAL A 8 -1.89 3.25 -7.78
CA VAL A 8 -1.30 2.15 -8.56
C VAL A 8 -0.93 0.97 -7.65
N THR A 9 -0.34 1.25 -6.49
CA THR A 9 -0.01 0.21 -5.50
C THR A 9 -1.27 -0.49 -4.98
N LEU A 10 -2.33 0.25 -4.64
CA LEU A 10 -3.62 -0.32 -4.22
C LEU A 10 -4.25 -1.20 -5.30
N ALA A 11 -4.24 -0.76 -6.56
CA ALA A 11 -4.73 -1.56 -7.67
C ALA A 11 -3.93 -2.86 -7.81
N GLY A 12 -2.60 -2.78 -7.73
CA GLY A 12 -1.72 -3.96 -7.76
C GLY A 12 -1.95 -4.91 -6.59
N MET A 13 -2.13 -4.38 -5.37
CA MET A 13 -2.49 -5.17 -4.19
C MET A 13 -3.82 -5.90 -4.39
N GLY A 14 -4.83 -5.23 -4.94
CA GLY A 14 -6.14 -5.83 -5.21
C GLY A 14 -6.03 -7.05 -6.12
N VAL A 15 -5.29 -6.91 -7.23
CA VAL A 15 -5.01 -8.02 -8.16
C VAL A 15 -4.24 -9.14 -7.45
N ALA A 16 -3.21 -8.79 -6.68
CA ALA A 16 -2.36 -9.75 -5.99
C ALA A 16 -3.10 -10.56 -4.92
N PHE A 17 -3.98 -9.93 -4.13
CA PHE A 17 -4.79 -10.64 -3.13
C PHE A 17 -5.88 -11.49 -3.78
N GLY A 18 -6.44 -11.06 -4.92
CA GLY A 18 -7.32 -11.91 -5.75
C GLY A 18 -6.59 -13.16 -6.25
N ALA A 19 -5.36 -13.00 -6.73
CA ALA A 19 -4.48 -14.09 -7.13
C ALA A 19 -4.05 -15.01 -5.97
N LEU A 20 -3.92 -14.48 -4.75
CA LEU A 20 -3.53 -15.26 -3.57
C LEU A 20 -4.65 -16.20 -3.08
N PHE A 21 -5.90 -15.88 -3.36
CA PHE A 21 -7.07 -16.69 -2.98
C PHE A 21 -8.03 -16.84 -4.17
N PRO A 22 -7.62 -17.53 -5.25
CA PRO A 22 -8.42 -17.65 -6.45
C PRO A 22 -9.68 -18.46 -6.15
N ARG A 23 -10.85 -17.87 -6.40
CA ARG A 23 -12.16 -18.53 -6.31
C ARG A 23 -12.92 -18.32 -7.62
N PHE A 24 -12.56 -19.11 -8.63
CA PHE A 24 -13.16 -19.02 -9.97
C PHE A 24 -14.47 -19.80 -10.14
N GLY A 25 -14.78 -20.72 -9.21
CA GLY A 25 -15.98 -21.57 -9.27
C GLY A 25 -17.24 -20.97 -8.62
N GLU A 26 -17.19 -19.74 -8.13
CA GLU A 26 -18.35 -19.09 -7.51
C GLU A 26 -19.12 -18.29 -8.56
N GLU A 27 -20.37 -18.66 -8.85
CA GLU A 27 -21.25 -17.90 -9.76
C GLU A 27 -21.70 -16.56 -9.17
N ASN A 28 -21.72 -16.46 -7.84
CA ASN A 28 -22.14 -15.24 -7.16
C ASN A 28 -20.95 -14.29 -6.95
N VAL A 29 -20.96 -13.18 -7.71
CA VAL A 29 -19.94 -12.11 -7.61
C VAL A 29 -19.83 -11.53 -6.18
N ALA A 30 -20.93 -11.49 -5.42
CA ALA A 30 -20.89 -10.99 -4.04
C ALA A 30 -20.08 -11.91 -3.11
N ARG A 31 -20.06 -13.23 -3.37
CA ARG A 31 -19.23 -14.20 -2.64
C ARG A 31 -17.75 -14.07 -2.96
N ILE A 32 -17.41 -13.64 -4.17
CA ILE A 32 -16.02 -13.36 -4.55
C ILE A 32 -15.51 -12.14 -3.77
N GLN A 33 -16.31 -11.07 -3.67
CA GLN A 33 -15.94 -9.86 -2.93
C GLN A 33 -15.83 -10.07 -1.42
N THR A 34 -16.70 -10.91 -0.84
CA THR A 34 -16.68 -11.28 0.59
C THR A 34 -15.76 -12.46 0.91
N SER A 35 -14.96 -12.91 -0.07
CA SER A 35 -13.97 -13.95 0.14
C SER A 35 -12.83 -13.49 1.06
N ALA A 36 -12.07 -14.45 1.58
CA ALA A 36 -10.91 -14.17 2.42
C ALA A 36 -9.91 -13.21 1.75
N GLY A 37 -9.71 -13.29 0.43
CA GLY A 37 -8.82 -12.39 -0.32
C GLY A 37 -9.32 -10.94 -0.34
N GLY A 38 -10.63 -10.74 -0.48
CA GLY A 38 -11.25 -9.41 -0.43
C GLY A 38 -11.12 -8.76 0.95
N VAL A 39 -11.40 -9.50 2.02
CA VAL A 39 -11.25 -9.01 3.40
C VAL A 39 -9.78 -8.69 3.72
N LEU A 40 -8.84 -9.57 3.33
CA LEU A 40 -7.40 -9.33 3.54
C LEU A 40 -6.93 -8.09 2.79
N PHE A 41 -7.37 -7.90 1.54
CA PHE A 41 -7.09 -6.70 0.77
C PHE A 41 -7.63 -5.44 1.45
N MET A 42 -8.88 -5.46 1.95
CA MET A 42 -9.46 -4.30 2.64
C MET A 42 -8.65 -3.91 3.88
N VAL A 43 -8.32 -4.87 4.75
CA VAL A 43 -7.57 -4.61 5.99
C VAL A 43 -6.15 -4.13 5.68
N THR A 44 -5.45 -4.82 4.77
CA THR A 44 -4.05 -4.46 4.41
C THR A 44 -3.98 -3.15 3.63
N GLY A 45 -4.95 -2.88 2.75
CA GLY A 45 -5.08 -1.63 2.02
C GLY A 45 -5.35 -0.44 2.94
N LEU A 46 -6.22 -0.61 3.94
CA LEU A 46 -6.47 0.42 4.95
C LEU A 46 -5.21 0.72 5.76
N LEU A 47 -4.49 -0.32 6.20
CA LEU A 47 -3.24 -0.16 6.95
C LEU A 47 -2.16 0.53 6.10
N TYR A 48 -2.02 0.15 4.83
CA TYR A 48 -1.10 0.78 3.89
C TYR A 48 -1.40 2.28 3.70
N VAL A 49 -2.67 2.64 3.50
CA VAL A 49 -3.07 4.05 3.38
C VAL A 49 -2.81 4.80 4.69
N GLY A 50 -3.12 4.20 5.84
CA GLY A 50 -2.85 4.81 7.16
C GLY A 50 -1.37 5.11 7.39
N VAL A 51 -0.49 4.13 7.11
CA VAL A 51 0.97 4.30 7.26
C VAL A 51 1.52 5.35 6.30
N THR A 52 1.11 5.31 5.04
CA THR A 52 1.60 6.28 4.04
C THR A 52 1.13 7.71 4.34
N LEU A 53 -0.11 7.88 4.81
CA LEU A 53 -0.62 9.18 5.26
C LEU A 53 0.12 9.67 6.51
N ALA A 54 0.40 8.80 7.48
CA ALA A 54 1.16 9.18 8.67
C ALA A 54 2.57 9.67 8.32
N LEU A 55 3.24 9.03 7.36
CA LEU A 55 4.54 9.46 6.85
C LEU A 55 4.46 10.81 6.11
N GLU A 56 3.45 10.99 5.25
CA GLU A 56 3.21 12.28 4.57
C GLU A 56 2.93 13.42 5.57
N ALA A 57 2.23 13.12 6.68
CA ALA A 57 1.96 14.08 7.74
C ALA A 57 3.25 14.59 8.42
N VAL A 58 4.32 13.79 8.48
CA VAL A 58 5.62 14.24 9.03
C VAL A 58 6.22 15.34 8.14
N LEU A 59 6.21 15.15 6.81
CA LEU A 59 6.71 16.15 5.86
C LEU A 59 5.84 17.42 5.91
N MET A 60 4.52 17.25 5.96
CA MET A 60 3.57 18.34 6.07
C MET A 60 3.83 19.16 7.35
N ARG A 61 4.04 18.49 8.48
CA ARG A 61 4.38 19.13 9.75
C ARG A 61 5.65 19.95 9.65
N MET A 62 6.70 19.44 9.02
CA MET A 62 7.96 20.18 8.85
C MET A 62 7.78 21.44 8.01
N HIS A 63 7.02 21.34 6.92
CA HIS A 63 6.74 22.48 6.05
C HIS A 63 5.91 23.55 6.77
N TYR A 64 4.78 23.18 7.40
CA TYR A 64 3.91 24.15 8.06
C TYR A 64 4.50 24.76 9.32
N PHE A 65 5.16 23.97 10.19
CA PHE A 65 5.78 24.53 11.40
C PHE A 65 7.00 25.41 11.08
N SER A 66 7.66 25.23 9.94
CA SER A 66 8.74 26.14 9.54
C SER A 66 8.22 27.56 9.28
N ALA A 67 7.00 27.69 8.73
CA ALA A 67 6.34 28.97 8.52
C ALA A 67 5.87 29.63 9.83
N VAL A 68 5.41 28.82 10.80
CA VAL A 68 4.90 29.33 12.10
C VAL A 68 6.02 29.70 13.07
N VAL A 69 7.11 28.92 13.11
CA VAL A 69 8.22 29.13 14.07
C VAL A 69 9.29 30.10 13.52
N GLY A 70 9.20 30.50 12.25
CA GLY A 70 10.14 31.45 11.63
C GLY A 70 11.57 30.90 11.46
N ARG A 71 11.77 29.59 11.62
CA ARG A 71 13.05 28.91 11.44
C ARG A 71 12.89 27.70 10.52
N SER A 72 13.90 27.42 9.71
CA SER A 72 13.91 26.22 8.87
C SER A 72 13.98 24.98 9.75
N LEU A 73 12.89 24.20 9.76
CA LEU A 73 12.83 22.87 10.38
C LEU A 73 13.16 21.76 9.38
N TRP A 74 13.57 22.13 8.17
CA TRP A 74 14.00 21.21 7.13
C TRP A 74 15.33 20.59 7.52
N SER A 75 15.28 19.35 8.00
CA SER A 75 16.45 18.52 8.23
C SER A 75 16.58 17.54 7.07
N GLY A 76 17.61 17.72 6.25
CA GLY A 76 17.92 16.84 5.11
C GLY A 76 17.89 15.34 5.47
N PRO A 77 18.48 14.90 6.60
CA PRO A 77 18.46 13.50 7.02
C PRO A 77 17.05 12.97 7.30
N VAL A 78 16.17 13.78 7.88
CA VAL A 78 14.81 13.33 8.22
C VAL A 78 13.94 13.27 6.98
N VAL A 79 14.04 14.26 6.09
CA VAL A 79 13.32 14.23 4.80
C VAL A 79 13.75 13.01 3.98
N ALA A 80 15.06 12.76 3.87
CA ALA A 80 15.58 11.57 3.20
C ALA A 80 15.07 10.27 3.85
N GLY A 81 15.04 10.21 5.19
CA GLY A 81 14.50 9.08 5.93
C GLY A 81 13.02 8.82 5.65
N VAL A 82 12.19 9.87 5.64
CA VAL A 82 10.74 9.73 5.36
C VAL A 82 10.47 9.37 3.90
N VAL A 83 11.19 9.98 2.95
CA VAL A 83 11.07 9.63 1.52
C VAL A 83 11.52 8.19 1.28
N GLY A 84 12.63 7.77 1.90
CA GLY A 84 13.10 6.39 1.86
C GLY A 84 12.09 5.41 2.46
N ALA A 85 11.49 5.74 3.59
CA ALA A 85 10.45 4.93 4.22
C ALA A 85 9.19 4.83 3.33
N LEU A 86 8.75 5.93 2.72
CA LEU A 86 7.63 5.93 1.76
C LEU A 86 7.94 5.03 0.55
N ALA A 87 9.13 5.15 -0.02
CA ALA A 87 9.55 4.31 -1.15
C ALA A 87 9.57 2.83 -0.75
N LEU A 88 10.14 2.49 0.41
CA LEU A 88 10.20 1.13 0.91
C LEU A 88 8.80 0.55 1.17
N VAL A 89 7.90 1.30 1.82
CA VAL A 89 6.53 0.86 2.08
C VAL A 89 5.78 0.61 0.76
N ASN A 90 5.92 1.48 -0.23
CA ASN A 90 5.32 1.29 -1.56
C ASN A 90 5.86 0.05 -2.28
N LEU A 91 7.18 -0.15 -2.27
CA LEU A 91 7.82 -1.31 -2.88
C LEU A 91 7.35 -2.60 -2.20
N LEU A 92 7.39 -2.66 -0.86
CA LEU A 92 6.96 -3.84 -0.11
C LEU A 92 5.47 -4.12 -0.32
N ALA A 93 4.62 -3.10 -0.23
CA ALA A 93 3.18 -3.24 -0.41
C ALA A 93 2.81 -3.72 -1.83
N PHE A 94 3.59 -3.35 -2.84
CA PHE A 94 3.37 -3.81 -4.21
C PHE A 94 3.94 -5.22 -4.45
N PHE A 95 5.22 -5.44 -4.17
CA PHE A 95 5.94 -6.66 -4.58
C PHE A 95 5.62 -7.87 -3.70
N LEU A 96 5.43 -7.68 -2.39
CA LEU A 96 5.21 -8.78 -1.45
C LEU A 96 3.93 -9.58 -1.75
N PRO A 97 2.74 -8.94 -1.89
CA PRO A 97 1.53 -9.69 -2.23
C PRO A 97 1.59 -10.22 -3.66
N LEU A 98 2.20 -9.50 -4.62
CA LEU A 98 2.35 -9.98 -6.00
C LEU A 98 3.14 -11.28 -6.07
N ALA A 99 4.29 -11.34 -5.41
CA ALA A 99 5.11 -12.54 -5.35
C ALA A 99 4.39 -13.70 -4.67
N ALA A 100 3.64 -13.43 -3.60
CA ALA A 100 2.83 -14.42 -2.91
C ALA A 100 1.69 -14.95 -3.79
N GLY A 101 0.98 -14.06 -4.48
CA GLY A 101 -0.12 -14.40 -5.39
C GLY A 101 0.34 -15.24 -6.57
N HIS A 102 1.44 -14.85 -7.22
CA HIS A 102 2.03 -15.60 -8.33
C HIS A 102 2.38 -17.05 -7.93
N ARG A 103 3.04 -17.23 -6.78
CA ARG A 103 3.40 -18.57 -6.27
C ARG A 103 2.19 -19.45 -5.96
N ARG A 104 1.06 -18.84 -5.60
CA ARG A 104 -0.16 -19.57 -5.25
C ARG A 104 -0.97 -19.95 -6.49
N LEU A 105 -1.07 -19.06 -7.48
CA LEU A 105 -1.62 -19.36 -8.81
C LEU A 105 -0.85 -20.50 -9.48
N ALA A 106 0.48 -20.43 -9.50
CA ALA A 106 1.32 -21.47 -10.10
C ALA A 106 1.15 -22.86 -9.47
N ARG A 107 0.65 -22.94 -8.23
CA ARG A 107 0.32 -24.21 -7.55
C ARG A 107 -1.13 -24.64 -7.71
N ALA A 108 -2.01 -23.74 -8.14
CA ALA A 108 -3.42 -24.02 -8.39
C ALA A 108 -3.67 -24.46 -9.84
N ASP A 109 -2.77 -24.12 -10.76
CA ASP A 109 -2.76 -24.55 -12.18
C ASP A 109 -2.11 -25.94 -12.42
N VAL A 110 -1.67 -26.63 -11.36
CA VAL A 110 -1.23 -28.05 -11.37
C VAL A 110 -2.21 -28.91 -10.58
#